data_AF-A0A972U0E1-F1
#
_entry.id   AF-A0A972U0E1-F1
#
_cell.length_a   1.000
_cell.length_b   1.000
_cell.length_c   1.000
_cell.angle_alpha   90.00
_cell.angle_beta   90.00
_cell.angle_gamma   90.00
#
_symmetry.space_group_name_H-M   'P 1'
#
loop_
_entity.id
_entity.type
_entity.pdbx_description
1 polymer ?
#
loop_
_entity_poly.entity_id
_entity_poly.type
_entity_poly.pdbx_seq_one_letter_code
_entity_poly.pdbx_strand_id
1 'polypeptide(L)'
;IVGVPGAHGGRRESRVGAFAISVDVQRLDRLARSPETTNRAKQLREDLGNPRTILLGVDRLDYTKGIDVRLRAYTELLEEKRLDPADTVLVQVATPSRENVDEYQRIRDDVELIVGHANGSLGRIGAPAIHYVRDSLPMEELMALYQAADIMLVTPLRDGMNLVAKEYVASRINDDGALVLSEFTGAAREMPQSWLVNPYDMDGVKEAIVAAANASHDEKRRRMRAMRAHLLNHDVQRWAAEFIDQLTAADDQ
;
A
#
# COMPACT_ATOMS: atom_id res chain seq x y z
N ILE A 1 21.17 -1.68 -25.38
CA ILE A 1 22.34 -2.57 -25.32
C ILE A 1 23.52 -1.78 -24.75
N VAL A 2 24.25 -2.33 -23.80
CA VAL A 2 25.40 -1.72 -23.15
C VAL A 2 26.60 -2.66 -23.29
N GLY A 3 27.73 -2.16 -23.75
CA GLY A 3 28.97 -2.94 -23.79
C GLY A 3 29.60 -3.04 -22.41
N VAL A 4 29.86 -4.25 -21.95
CA VAL A 4 30.49 -4.52 -20.64
C VAL A 4 31.71 -5.43 -20.81
N PRO A 5 32.68 -5.41 -19.87
CA PRO A 5 33.81 -6.33 -19.91
C PRO A 5 33.35 -7.80 -19.92
N GLY A 6 33.91 -8.58 -20.83
CA GLY A 6 33.77 -10.03 -20.87
C GLY A 6 34.82 -10.72 -20.01
N ALA A 7 34.56 -11.98 -19.63
CA ALA A 7 35.60 -12.84 -19.10
C ALA A 7 36.70 -12.95 -20.17
N HIS A 8 37.97 -12.74 -19.80
CA HIS A 8 39.15 -12.77 -20.70
C HIS A 8 39.46 -11.50 -21.51
N GLY A 9 38.96 -10.32 -21.10
CA GLY A 9 39.38 -9.04 -21.70
C GLY A 9 38.71 -8.69 -23.03
N GLY A 10 37.76 -9.51 -23.48
CA GLY A 10 36.83 -9.17 -24.56
C GLY A 10 35.75 -8.19 -24.11
N ARG A 11 34.94 -7.69 -25.05
CA ARG A 11 33.70 -6.96 -24.76
C ARG A 11 32.52 -7.90 -24.98
N ARG A 12 31.55 -7.90 -24.07
CA ARG A 12 30.23 -8.53 -24.27
C ARG A 12 29.15 -7.47 -24.31
N GLU A 13 28.09 -7.74 -25.04
CA GLU A 13 26.89 -6.90 -25.02
C GLU A 13 25.96 -7.34 -23.90
N SER A 14 25.29 -6.38 -23.27
CA SER A 14 24.27 -6.65 -22.26
C SER A 14 23.03 -5.83 -22.58
N ARG A 15 21.87 -6.48 -22.60
CA ARG A 15 20.59 -5.80 -22.76
C ARG A 15 20.14 -5.25 -21.41
N VAL A 16 19.58 -4.04 -21.45
CA VAL A 16 19.01 -3.37 -20.28
C VAL A 16 17.59 -3.01 -20.65
N GLY A 17 16.63 -3.47 -19.85
CA GLY A 17 15.21 -3.22 -20.01
C GLY A 17 14.56 -2.95 -18.66
N ALA A 18 13.40 -2.31 -18.68
CA ALA A 18 12.59 -2.06 -17.50
C ALA A 18 11.32 -2.92 -17.58
N PHE A 19 11.11 -3.77 -16.59
CA PHE A 19 9.97 -4.69 -16.51
C PHE A 19 9.28 -4.46 -15.17
N ALA A 20 8.12 -3.81 -15.21
CA ALA A 20 7.37 -3.45 -14.01
C ALA A 20 6.72 -4.71 -13.41
N ILE A 21 7.29 -5.23 -12.31
CA ILE A 21 6.72 -6.39 -11.62
C ILE A 21 5.29 -6.10 -11.15
N SER A 22 4.45 -7.12 -11.16
CA SER A 22 3.04 -7.02 -10.79
C SER A 22 2.61 -8.20 -9.93
N VAL A 23 1.31 -8.34 -9.70
CA VAL A 23 0.70 -9.36 -8.85
C VAL A 23 -0.06 -10.38 -9.69
N ASP A 24 -0.36 -11.55 -9.11
CA ASP A 24 -1.30 -12.52 -9.69
C ASP A 24 -2.73 -12.02 -9.47
N VAL A 25 -3.18 -11.13 -10.37
CA VAL A 25 -4.48 -10.45 -10.26
C VAL A 25 -5.63 -11.45 -10.22
N GLN A 26 -5.54 -12.55 -10.98
CA GLN A 26 -6.60 -13.56 -11.02
C GLN A 26 -6.70 -14.33 -9.69
N ARG A 27 -5.55 -14.70 -9.10
CA ARG A 27 -5.54 -15.34 -7.78
C ARG A 27 -6.10 -14.41 -6.71
N LEU A 28 -5.71 -13.14 -6.72
CA LEU A 28 -6.18 -12.16 -5.74
C LEU A 28 -7.67 -11.86 -5.90
N ASP A 29 -8.18 -11.71 -7.13
CA ASP A 29 -9.62 -11.49 -7.39
C ASP A 29 -10.45 -12.70 -6.92
N ARG A 30 -10.00 -13.94 -7.16
CA ARG A 30 -10.65 -15.16 -6.64
C ARG A 30 -10.68 -15.18 -5.11
N LEU A 31 -9.57 -14.86 -4.46
CA LEU A 31 -9.48 -14.85 -3.00
C LEU A 31 -10.36 -13.75 -2.40
N ALA A 32 -10.35 -12.56 -2.99
CA ALA A 32 -11.21 -11.45 -2.60
C ALA A 32 -12.71 -11.79 -2.74
N ARG A 33 -13.10 -12.56 -3.76
CA ARG A 33 -14.50 -12.99 -3.94
C ARG A 33 -14.94 -14.13 -3.03
N SER A 34 -14.04 -14.70 -2.22
CA SER A 34 -14.41 -15.83 -1.38
C SER A 34 -15.39 -15.40 -0.27
N PRO A 35 -16.37 -16.25 0.09
CA PRO A 35 -17.25 -15.98 1.22
C PRO A 35 -16.48 -15.77 2.53
N GLU A 36 -15.39 -16.50 2.73
CA GLU A 36 -14.52 -16.41 3.90
C GLU A 36 -13.91 -15.01 4.03
N THR A 37 -13.33 -14.48 2.95
CA THR A 37 -12.74 -13.13 2.94
C THR A 37 -13.81 -12.07 3.16
N THR A 38 -14.97 -12.19 2.49
CA THR A 38 -16.07 -11.23 2.61
C THR A 38 -16.64 -11.19 4.03
N ASN A 39 -16.82 -12.35 4.66
CA ASN A 39 -17.30 -12.46 6.04
C ASN A 39 -16.26 -11.94 7.03
N ARG A 40 -14.97 -12.24 6.81
CA ARG A 40 -13.90 -11.74 7.66
C ARG A 40 -13.77 -10.21 7.57
N ALA A 41 -13.92 -9.63 6.38
CA ALA A 41 -13.91 -8.17 6.20
C ALA A 41 -15.04 -7.49 6.99
N LYS A 42 -16.25 -8.07 7.00
CA LYS A 42 -17.38 -7.58 7.82
C LYS A 42 -17.07 -7.69 9.31
N GLN A 43 -16.57 -8.85 9.75
CA GLN A 43 -16.18 -9.05 11.15
C GLN A 43 -15.11 -8.04 11.58
N LEU A 44 -14.10 -7.77 10.75
CA LEU A 44 -13.07 -6.76 11.03
C LEU A 44 -13.66 -5.36 11.23
N ARG A 45 -14.69 -4.96 10.45
CA ARG A 45 -15.38 -3.68 10.67
C ARG A 45 -16.15 -3.67 11.99
N GLU A 46 -16.80 -4.78 12.35
CA GLU A 46 -17.49 -4.93 13.63
C GLU A 46 -16.52 -4.88 14.82
N ASP A 47 -15.39 -5.58 14.73
CA ASP A 47 -14.32 -5.61 15.73
C ASP A 47 -13.73 -4.21 15.96
N LEU A 48 -13.73 -3.35 14.94
CA LEU A 48 -13.30 -1.95 15.01
C LEU A 48 -14.41 -0.98 15.48
N GLY A 49 -15.60 -1.49 15.84
CA GLY A 49 -16.71 -0.66 16.31
C GLY A 49 -17.55 -0.01 15.20
N ASN A 50 -17.52 -0.58 13.98
CA ASN A 50 -18.22 -0.08 12.79
C ASN A 50 -17.95 1.41 12.48
N PRO A 51 -16.67 1.80 12.32
CA PRO A 51 -16.33 3.15 11.93
C PRO A 51 -16.92 3.49 10.56
N ARG A 52 -17.17 4.77 10.29
CA ARG A 52 -17.54 5.28 8.96
C ARG A 52 -16.39 5.14 7.98
N THR A 53 -15.15 5.35 8.40
CA THR A 53 -13.97 5.30 7.54
C THR A 53 -12.83 4.53 8.18
N ILE A 54 -12.33 3.51 7.48
CA ILE A 54 -11.13 2.76 7.84
C ILE A 54 -9.99 3.17 6.91
N LEU A 55 -8.93 3.73 7.48
CA LEU A 55 -7.66 3.91 6.81
C LEU A 55 -6.78 2.69 7.10
N LEU A 56 -6.03 2.22 6.11
CA LEU A 56 -5.17 1.06 6.24
C LEU A 56 -3.77 1.35 5.73
N GLY A 57 -2.77 0.95 6.50
CA GLY A 57 -1.38 0.83 6.07
C GLY A 57 -0.89 -0.60 6.27
N VAL A 58 -0.22 -1.18 5.28
CA VAL A 58 0.40 -2.50 5.37
C VAL A 58 1.80 -2.42 4.79
N ASP A 59 2.82 -2.58 5.63
CA ASP A 59 4.20 -2.51 5.20
C ASP A 59 5.09 -3.39 6.09
N ARG A 60 6.27 -3.76 5.57
CA ARG A 60 7.35 -4.18 6.47
C ARG A 60 7.77 -2.97 7.29
N LEU A 61 8.13 -3.20 8.56
CA LEU A 61 8.70 -2.17 9.40
C LEU A 61 10.10 -1.80 8.86
N ASP A 62 10.15 -0.79 8.00
CA ASP A 62 11.32 -0.40 7.23
C ASP A 62 11.26 1.13 7.00
N TYR A 63 12.39 1.80 7.19
CA TYR A 63 12.48 3.26 7.13
C TYR A 63 12.12 3.84 5.76
N THR A 64 12.15 3.06 4.68
CA THR A 64 11.75 3.57 3.36
C THR A 64 10.23 3.64 3.18
N LYS A 65 9.44 3.05 4.09
CA LYS A 65 7.99 2.86 3.93
C LYS A 65 7.12 4.02 4.39
N GLY A 66 7.72 5.03 5.02
CA GLY A 66 7.01 6.25 5.44
C GLY A 66 5.81 5.94 6.34
N ILE A 67 5.96 4.96 7.24
CA ILE A 67 4.92 4.59 8.22
C ILE A 67 4.72 5.75 9.20
N ASP A 68 5.81 6.36 9.64
CA ASP A 68 5.84 7.60 10.42
C ASP A 68 5.09 8.74 9.72
N VAL A 69 5.27 8.92 8.41
CA VAL A 69 4.58 9.97 7.62
C VAL A 69 3.07 9.86 7.75
N ARG A 70 2.49 8.68 7.47
CA ARG A 70 1.03 8.51 7.50
C ARG A 70 0.46 8.53 8.92
N LEU A 71 1.21 8.03 9.91
CA LEU A 71 0.81 8.10 11.32
C LEU A 71 0.76 9.55 11.80
N ARG A 72 1.77 10.36 11.47
CA ARG A 72 1.80 11.80 11.77
C ARG A 72 0.70 12.56 11.05
N ALA A 73 0.53 12.34 9.75
CA ALA A 73 -0.53 12.98 8.96
C ALA A 73 -1.91 12.69 9.54
N TYR A 74 -2.19 11.43 9.87
CA TYR A 74 -3.46 11.05 10.50
C TYR A 74 -3.62 11.68 11.90
N THR A 75 -2.57 11.67 12.71
CA THR A 75 -2.59 12.29 14.05
C THR A 75 -2.90 13.79 13.96
N GLU A 76 -2.20 14.53 13.10
CA GLU A 76 -2.43 15.96 12.87
C GLU A 76 -3.85 16.23 12.36
N LEU A 77 -4.38 15.40 11.45
CA LEU A 77 -5.75 15.54 10.95
C LEU A 77 -6.82 15.39 12.05
N LEU A 78 -6.58 14.52 13.04
CA LEU A 78 -7.46 14.39 14.20
C LEU A 78 -7.34 15.59 15.14
N GLU A 79 -6.12 16.08 15.39
CA GLU A 79 -5.87 17.28 16.21
C GLU A 79 -6.49 18.54 15.59
N GLU A 80 -6.39 18.67 14.26
CA GLU A 80 -7.00 19.73 13.46
C GLU A 80 -8.53 19.57 13.31
N LYS A 81 -9.12 18.47 13.83
CA LYS A 81 -10.55 18.12 13.71
C LYS A 81 -11.05 18.04 12.27
N ARG A 82 -10.16 17.68 11.36
CA ARG A 82 -10.46 17.44 9.94
C ARG A 82 -10.90 15.99 9.69
N LEU A 83 -10.58 15.10 10.63
CA LEU A 83 -11.14 13.76 10.79
C LEU A 83 -11.63 13.61 12.24
N ASP A 84 -12.60 12.74 12.47
CA ASP A 84 -13.16 12.48 13.80
C ASP A 84 -12.75 11.08 14.28
N PRO A 85 -12.03 10.93 15.41
CA PRO A 85 -11.67 9.62 15.95
C PRO A 85 -12.89 8.81 16.44
N ALA A 86 -14.09 9.40 16.45
CA ALA A 86 -15.34 8.69 16.71
C ALA A 86 -15.87 7.90 15.53
N ASP A 87 -15.51 8.27 14.31
CA ASP A 87 -16.04 7.64 13.10
C ASP A 87 -14.95 7.20 12.11
N THR A 88 -13.70 7.52 12.41
CA THR A 88 -12.55 7.24 11.54
C THR A 88 -11.47 6.54 12.35
N VAL A 89 -10.90 5.45 11.81
CA VAL A 89 -9.83 4.69 12.45
C VAL A 89 -8.71 4.40 11.47
N LEU A 90 -7.46 4.42 11.93
CA LEU A 90 -6.30 3.94 11.17
C LEU A 90 -5.86 2.57 11.69
N VAL A 91 -5.77 1.59 10.79
CA VAL A 91 -5.15 0.29 11.05
C VAL A 91 -3.78 0.27 10.37
N GLN A 92 -2.72 0.01 11.12
CA GLN A 92 -1.37 -0.15 10.60
C GLN A 92 -0.86 -1.56 10.90
N VAL A 93 -0.68 -2.36 9.87
CA VAL A 93 0.01 -3.66 9.95
C VAL A 93 1.48 -3.46 9.60
N ALA A 94 2.37 -3.79 10.53
CA ALA A 94 3.82 -3.67 10.38
C ALA A 94 4.47 -5.05 10.53
N THR A 95 4.87 -5.66 9.41
CA THR A 95 5.56 -6.94 9.43
C THR A 95 6.99 -6.76 9.97
N PRO A 96 7.42 -7.50 11.02
CA PRO A 96 8.78 -7.42 11.52
C PRO A 96 9.82 -7.64 10.42
N SER A 97 10.88 -6.83 10.42
CA SER A 97 11.96 -6.95 9.44
C SER A 97 13.29 -6.54 10.05
N ARG A 98 14.34 -7.33 9.81
CA ARG A 98 15.73 -7.00 10.14
C ARG A 98 15.91 -6.42 11.56
N GLU A 99 15.29 -7.05 12.56
CA GLU A 99 15.20 -6.52 13.93
C GLU A 99 16.56 -6.33 14.63
N ASN A 100 17.62 -6.96 14.12
CA ASN A 100 18.99 -6.83 14.64
C ASN A 100 19.77 -5.63 14.05
N VAL A 101 19.14 -4.80 13.24
CA VAL A 101 19.75 -3.64 12.59
C VAL A 101 19.27 -2.37 13.29
N ASP A 102 20.19 -1.52 13.74
CA ASP A 102 19.91 -0.32 14.55
C ASP A 102 18.88 0.61 13.89
N GLU A 103 18.98 0.84 12.58
CA GLU A 103 18.05 1.69 11.85
C GLU A 103 16.61 1.14 11.89
N TYR A 104 16.45 -0.19 11.90
CA TYR A 104 15.14 -0.85 12.00
C TYR A 104 14.56 -0.77 13.42
N GLN A 105 15.41 -0.76 14.44
CA GLN A 105 14.99 -0.54 15.82
C GLN A 105 14.55 0.90 16.04
N ARG A 106 15.27 1.89 15.51
CA ARG A 106 14.90 3.31 15.61
C ARG A 106 13.54 3.59 15.00
N ILE A 107 13.30 3.13 13.76
CA ILE A 107 11.99 3.34 13.12
C ILE A 107 10.87 2.63 13.87
N ARG A 108 11.12 1.46 14.47
CA ARG A 108 10.15 0.81 15.35
C ARG A 108 9.80 1.71 16.54
N ASP A 109 10.81 2.17 17.26
CA ASP A 109 10.62 2.96 18.47
C ASP A 109 9.90 4.28 18.15
N ASP A 110 10.23 4.93 17.03
CA ASP A 110 9.55 6.13 16.54
C ASP A 110 8.08 5.86 16.20
N VAL A 111 7.79 4.77 15.47
CA VAL A 111 6.43 4.37 15.10
C VAL A 111 5.60 4.07 16.34
N GLU A 112 6.13 3.28 17.27
CA GLU A 112 5.44 2.90 18.50
C GLU A 112 5.21 4.12 19.41
N LEU A 113 6.15 5.08 19.44
CA LEU A 113 5.98 6.34 20.14
C LEU A 113 4.85 7.19 19.54
N ILE A 114 4.77 7.32 18.21
CA ILE A 114 3.69 8.07 17.54
C ILE A 114 2.34 7.40 17.82
N VAL A 115 2.25 6.07 17.72
CA VAL A 115 1.03 5.31 18.02
C VAL A 115 0.60 5.53 19.48
N GLY A 116 1.54 5.44 20.42
CA GLY A 116 1.29 5.67 21.85
C GLY A 116 0.80 7.09 22.13
N HIS A 117 1.44 8.09 21.52
CA HIS A 117 1.02 9.50 21.62
C HIS A 117 -0.39 9.71 21.07
N ALA A 118 -0.66 9.25 19.84
CA ALA A 118 -1.96 9.44 19.20
C ALA A 118 -3.08 8.76 20.00
N ASN A 119 -2.87 7.52 20.44
CA ASN A 119 -3.88 6.81 21.23
C ASN A 119 -4.08 7.40 22.62
N GLY A 120 -3.03 7.92 23.26
CA GLY A 120 -3.11 8.57 24.56
C GLY A 120 -3.80 9.93 24.53
N SER A 121 -3.62 10.69 23.46
CA SER A 121 -4.14 12.06 23.32
C SER A 121 -5.51 12.12 22.64
N LEU A 122 -5.81 11.21 21.72
CA LEU A 122 -6.97 11.27 20.82
C LEU A 122 -7.89 10.05 20.92
N GLY A 123 -7.39 8.92 21.45
CA GLY A 123 -8.17 7.72 21.65
C GLY A 123 -9.13 7.81 22.83
N ARG A 124 -10.07 6.86 22.91
CA ARG A 124 -10.96 6.65 24.06
C ARG A 124 -10.78 5.24 24.61
N ILE A 125 -11.24 5.02 25.84
CA ILE A 125 -11.23 3.68 26.44
C ILE A 125 -12.03 2.72 25.53
N GLY A 126 -11.36 1.68 25.05
CA GLY A 126 -11.94 0.67 24.14
C GLY A 126 -12.03 1.11 22.67
N ALA A 127 -11.59 2.33 22.32
CA ALA A 127 -11.62 2.86 20.96
C ALA A 127 -10.33 3.66 20.68
N PRO A 128 -9.20 3.00 20.39
CA PRO A 128 -7.98 3.67 20.01
C PRO A 128 -8.14 4.36 18.65
N ALA A 129 -7.46 5.48 18.44
CA ALA A 129 -7.44 6.16 17.13
C ALA A 129 -6.65 5.34 16.09
N ILE A 130 -5.60 4.63 16.55
CA ILE A 130 -4.72 3.82 15.71
C ILE A 130 -4.63 2.40 16.26
N HIS A 131 -5.03 1.42 15.46
CA HIS A 131 -4.75 0.01 15.70
C HIS A 131 -3.42 -0.35 15.03
N TYR A 132 -2.38 -0.56 15.83
CA TYR A 132 -1.06 -0.99 15.36
C TYR A 132 -0.87 -2.50 15.60
N VAL A 133 -0.65 -3.25 14.53
CA VAL A 133 -0.46 -4.70 14.55
C VAL A 133 0.94 -5.01 14.04
N ARG A 134 1.81 -5.49 14.94
CA ARG A 134 3.17 -5.90 14.60
C ARG A 134 3.23 -7.41 14.37
N ASP A 135 2.78 -7.86 13.20
CA ASP A 135 2.71 -9.28 12.86
C ASP A 135 2.82 -9.54 11.34
N SER A 136 3.09 -10.80 10.99
CA SER A 136 3.03 -11.32 9.62
C SER A 136 1.67 -11.97 9.38
N LEU A 137 0.76 -11.24 8.75
CA LEU A 137 -0.57 -11.76 8.47
C LEU A 137 -0.59 -12.67 7.23
N PRO A 138 -1.37 -13.76 7.23
CA PRO A 138 -1.58 -14.56 6.03
C PRO A 138 -2.34 -13.76 4.96
N MET A 139 -2.22 -14.17 3.70
CA MET A 139 -2.79 -13.45 2.56
C MET A 139 -4.31 -13.32 2.66
N GLU A 140 -4.99 -14.34 3.20
CA GLU A 140 -6.43 -14.36 3.45
C GLU A 140 -6.87 -13.22 4.37
N GLU A 141 -6.13 -12.98 5.46
CA GLU A 141 -6.40 -11.91 6.42
C GLU A 141 -6.09 -10.53 5.82
N LEU A 142 -5.00 -10.42 5.05
CA LEU A 142 -4.68 -9.19 4.32
C LEU A 142 -5.75 -8.84 3.28
N MET A 143 -6.28 -9.81 2.53
CA MET A 143 -7.38 -9.57 1.60
C MET A 143 -8.63 -9.06 2.33
N ALA A 144 -8.94 -9.63 3.49
CA ALA A 144 -10.07 -9.18 4.30
C ALA A 144 -9.87 -7.75 4.83
N LEU A 145 -8.66 -7.40 5.28
CA LEU A 145 -8.30 -6.03 5.67
C LEU A 145 -8.41 -5.06 4.48
N TYR A 146 -7.88 -5.42 3.31
CA TYR A 146 -7.97 -4.58 2.12
C TYR A 146 -9.42 -4.32 1.69
N GLN A 147 -10.31 -5.31 1.86
CA GLN A 147 -11.74 -5.14 1.61
C GLN A 147 -12.45 -4.31 2.67
N ALA A 148 -12.06 -4.47 3.94
CA ALA A 148 -12.63 -3.71 5.04
C ALA A 148 -12.24 -2.22 4.98
N ALA A 149 -11.03 -1.91 4.50
CA ALA A 149 -10.50 -0.56 4.42
C ALA A 149 -11.26 0.31 3.41
N ASP A 150 -11.50 1.57 3.75
CA ASP A 150 -12.07 2.58 2.84
C ASP A 150 -10.96 3.33 2.08
N ILE A 151 -9.81 3.50 2.71
CA ILE A 151 -8.65 4.21 2.17
C ILE A 151 -7.38 3.41 2.46
N MET A 152 -6.62 3.08 1.42
CA MET A 152 -5.28 2.51 1.56
C MET A 152 -4.24 3.63 1.50
N LEU A 153 -3.38 3.68 2.51
CA LEU A 153 -2.28 4.63 2.61
C LEU A 153 -0.98 3.90 2.24
N VAL A 154 -0.38 4.29 1.12
CA VAL A 154 0.92 3.77 0.67
C VAL A 154 1.85 4.96 0.49
N THR A 155 2.57 5.32 1.56
CA THR A 155 3.35 6.56 1.64
C THR A 155 4.88 6.37 1.71
N PRO A 156 5.50 5.40 0.99
CA PRO A 156 6.94 5.21 1.07
C PRO A 156 7.72 6.42 0.55
N LEU A 157 8.82 6.74 1.21
CA LEU A 157 9.80 7.75 0.81
C LEU A 157 10.53 7.35 -0.49
N ARG A 158 10.70 6.05 -0.69
CA ARG A 158 11.20 5.43 -1.92
C ARG A 158 10.82 3.96 -1.96
N ASP A 159 10.25 3.51 -3.08
CA ASP A 159 9.96 2.09 -3.31
C ASP A 159 10.16 1.73 -4.78
N GLY A 160 10.77 0.58 -5.05
CA GLY A 160 11.01 0.11 -6.41
C GLY A 160 9.71 -0.13 -7.18
N MET A 161 8.68 -0.67 -6.52
CA MET A 161 7.35 -0.89 -7.11
C MET A 161 6.23 -0.61 -6.12
N ASN A 162 6.22 -1.30 -4.98
CA ASN A 162 5.10 -1.43 -4.04
C ASN A 162 3.96 -2.34 -4.55
N LEU A 163 4.03 -3.63 -4.20
CA LEU A 163 3.01 -4.61 -4.56
C LEU A 163 1.76 -4.51 -3.68
N VAL A 164 1.87 -3.99 -2.46
CA VAL A 164 0.73 -3.75 -1.56
C VAL A 164 -0.31 -2.83 -2.21
N ALA A 165 0.12 -1.77 -2.90
CA ALA A 165 -0.78 -0.92 -3.69
C ALA A 165 -1.52 -1.72 -4.77
N LYS A 166 -0.83 -2.64 -5.46
CA LYS A 166 -1.41 -3.51 -6.49
C LYS A 166 -2.36 -4.56 -5.91
N GLU A 167 -2.01 -5.14 -4.77
CA GLU A 167 -2.86 -6.09 -4.05
C GLU A 167 -4.16 -5.44 -3.58
N TYR A 168 -4.09 -4.23 -3.02
CA TYR A 168 -5.27 -3.47 -2.62
C TYR A 168 -6.18 -3.19 -3.82
N VAL A 169 -5.66 -2.65 -4.92
CA VAL A 169 -6.46 -2.39 -6.12
C VAL A 169 -7.08 -3.69 -6.67
N ALA A 170 -6.32 -4.79 -6.68
CA ALA A 170 -6.80 -6.10 -7.12
C ALA A 170 -7.90 -6.69 -6.22
N SER A 171 -7.92 -6.37 -4.93
CA SER A 171 -8.93 -6.88 -3.99
C SER A 171 -10.26 -6.12 -4.01
N ARG A 172 -10.31 -4.90 -4.57
CA ARG A 172 -11.52 -4.05 -4.68
C ARG A 172 -12.50 -4.51 -5.76
N ILE A 173 -13.13 -5.65 -5.54
CA ILE A 173 -14.03 -6.31 -6.51
C ILE A 173 -15.28 -5.49 -6.87
N ASN A 174 -15.63 -4.49 -6.07
CA ASN A 174 -16.78 -3.60 -6.30
C ASN A 174 -16.39 -2.26 -6.95
N ASP A 175 -15.12 -2.12 -7.36
CA ASP A 175 -14.48 -0.87 -7.77
C ASP A 175 -14.53 0.22 -6.67
N ASP A 176 -14.69 -0.13 -5.40
CA ASP A 176 -14.83 0.83 -4.31
C ASP A 176 -13.48 1.17 -3.65
N GLY A 177 -13.51 2.07 -2.67
CA GLY A 177 -12.32 2.48 -1.91
C GLY A 177 -11.41 3.49 -2.60
N ALA A 178 -10.42 3.95 -1.85
CA ALA A 178 -9.44 4.94 -2.29
C ALA A 178 -8.00 4.45 -2.05
N LEU A 179 -7.08 4.86 -2.90
CA LEU A 179 -5.64 4.60 -2.77
C LEU A 179 -4.90 5.94 -2.72
N VAL A 180 -4.32 6.28 -1.58
CA VAL A 180 -3.37 7.38 -1.43
C VAL A 180 -1.97 6.81 -1.64
N LEU A 181 -1.25 7.29 -2.65
CA LEU A 181 -0.03 6.65 -3.14
C LEU A 181 1.11 7.64 -3.30
N SER A 182 2.26 7.33 -2.71
CA SER A 182 3.49 8.11 -2.89
C SER A 182 3.93 8.08 -4.36
N GLU A 183 4.23 9.25 -4.91
CA GLU A 183 4.82 9.42 -6.25
C GLU A 183 6.22 8.79 -6.36
N PHE A 184 6.86 8.46 -5.23
CA PHE A 184 8.17 7.80 -5.16
C PHE A 184 8.09 6.27 -5.18
N THR A 185 6.93 5.71 -5.54
CA THR A 185 6.74 4.28 -5.84
C THR A 185 6.81 4.02 -7.34
N GLY A 186 7.32 2.86 -7.74
CA GLY A 186 7.18 2.40 -9.13
C GLY A 186 5.71 2.29 -9.56
N ALA A 187 4.83 1.85 -8.66
CA ALA A 187 3.39 1.70 -8.91
C ALA A 187 2.69 3.03 -9.26
N ALA A 188 3.20 4.18 -8.79
CA ALA A 188 2.62 5.49 -9.14
C ALA A 188 2.58 5.75 -10.65
N ARG A 189 3.53 5.19 -11.40
CA ARG A 189 3.56 5.29 -12.88
C ARG A 189 2.44 4.50 -13.56
N GLU A 190 1.96 3.46 -12.89
CA GLU A 190 0.92 2.56 -13.37
C GLU A 190 -0.47 2.91 -12.81
N MET A 191 -0.51 3.71 -11.74
CA MET A 191 -1.72 4.09 -11.02
C MET A 191 -1.90 5.61 -10.88
N PRO A 192 -1.86 6.40 -11.98
CA PRO A 192 -2.03 7.86 -11.89
C PRO A 192 -3.41 8.29 -11.38
N GLN A 193 -4.38 7.36 -11.30
CA GLN A 193 -5.74 7.62 -10.86
C GLN A 193 -5.88 7.56 -9.32
N SER A 194 -4.84 7.12 -8.63
CA SER A 194 -4.71 7.23 -7.17
C SER A 194 -4.67 8.70 -6.73
N TRP A 195 -4.78 8.93 -5.42
CA TRP A 195 -4.48 10.22 -4.82
C TRP A 195 -2.96 10.27 -4.61
N LEU A 196 -2.24 10.73 -5.63
CA LEU A 196 -0.79 10.82 -5.59
C LEU A 196 -0.34 11.87 -4.58
N VAL A 197 0.69 11.53 -3.80
CA VAL A 197 1.28 12.41 -2.78
C VAL A 197 2.79 12.44 -2.88
N ASN A 198 3.37 13.59 -2.53
CA ASN A 198 4.76 13.68 -2.15
C ASN A 198 4.84 13.45 -0.62
N PRO A 199 5.46 12.36 -0.13
CA PRO A 199 5.52 12.06 1.31
C PRO A 199 6.42 13.03 2.09
N TYR A 200 7.21 13.87 1.40
CA TYR A 200 7.98 14.97 2.02
C TYR A 200 7.14 16.24 2.20
N ASP A 201 5.92 16.29 1.66
CA ASP A 201 4.96 17.36 1.84
C ASP A 201 3.83 16.88 2.76
N MET A 202 3.96 17.16 4.06
CA MET A 202 3.00 16.69 5.07
C MET A 202 1.60 17.26 4.82
N ASP A 203 1.49 18.55 4.46
CA ASP A 203 0.21 19.17 4.16
C ASP A 203 -0.42 18.53 2.92
N GLY A 204 0.37 18.26 1.87
CA GLY A 204 -0.07 17.52 0.69
C GLY A 204 -0.60 16.11 1.02
N VAL A 205 0.06 15.38 1.93
CA VAL A 205 -0.43 14.08 2.41
C VAL A 205 -1.76 14.23 3.15
N LYS A 206 -1.87 15.20 4.06
CA LYS A 206 -3.11 15.49 4.80
C LYS A 206 -4.27 15.84 3.87
N GLU A 207 -4.04 16.72 2.90
CA GLU A 207 -5.04 17.10 1.90
C GLU A 207 -5.51 15.89 1.07
N ALA A 208 -4.59 15.02 0.65
CA ALA A 208 -4.95 13.83 -0.11
C ALA A 208 -5.78 12.83 0.70
N ILE A 209 -5.46 12.64 1.98
CA ILE A 209 -6.24 11.79 2.89
C ILE A 209 -7.67 12.35 3.04
N VAL A 210 -7.80 13.65 3.29
CA VAL A 210 -9.11 14.31 3.44
C VAL A 210 -9.90 14.27 2.14
N ALA A 211 -9.25 14.52 1.00
CA ALA A 211 -9.87 14.41 -0.32
C ALA A 211 -10.37 12.99 -0.60
N ALA A 212 -9.56 11.96 -0.28
CA ALA A 212 -9.95 10.56 -0.42
C ALA A 212 -11.12 10.18 0.52
N ALA A 213 -11.12 10.69 1.75
CA ALA A 213 -12.20 10.45 2.70
C ALA A 213 -13.53 11.05 2.22
N ASN A 214 -13.50 12.28 1.71
CA ASN A 214 -14.67 13.05 1.29
C ASN A 214 -15.10 12.83 -0.17
N ALA A 215 -14.29 12.14 -0.98
CA ALA A 215 -14.63 11.86 -2.37
C ALA A 215 -15.94 11.07 -2.49
N SER A 216 -16.75 11.41 -3.50
CA SER A 216 -18.00 10.71 -3.77
C SER A 216 -17.74 9.26 -4.15
N HIS A 217 -18.75 8.42 -3.93
CA HIS A 217 -18.69 7.02 -4.32
C HIS A 217 -18.41 6.84 -5.83
N ASP A 218 -18.99 7.71 -6.68
CA ASP A 218 -18.78 7.66 -8.13
C ASP A 218 -17.35 8.04 -8.52
N GLU A 219 -16.75 9.01 -7.83
CA GLU A 219 -15.34 9.36 -8.06
C GLU A 219 -14.41 8.20 -7.67
N LYS A 220 -14.62 7.62 -6.48
CA LYS A 220 -13.86 6.45 -6.01
C LYS A 220 -13.97 5.30 -7.02
N ARG A 221 -15.19 5.00 -7.49
CA ARG A 221 -15.43 3.97 -8.50
C ARG A 221 -14.77 4.21 -9.83
N ARG A 222 -14.82 5.44 -10.33
CA ARG A 222 -14.15 5.81 -11.58
C ARG A 222 -12.64 5.60 -11.49
N ARG A 223 -12.02 6.05 -10.39
CA ARG A 223 -10.57 5.92 -10.15
C ARG A 223 -10.15 4.46 -9.99
N MET A 224 -10.84 3.71 -9.13
CA MET A 224 -10.52 2.32 -8.85
C MET A 224 -10.69 1.44 -10.08
N ARG A 225 -11.78 1.59 -10.85
CA ARG A 225 -11.99 0.84 -12.09
C ARG A 225 -10.86 1.04 -13.10
N ALA A 226 -10.38 2.27 -13.25
CA ALA A 226 -9.26 2.56 -14.15
C ALA A 226 -7.97 1.87 -13.69
N MET A 227 -7.66 1.90 -12.38
CA MET A 227 -6.47 1.20 -11.84
C MET A 227 -6.60 -0.32 -11.96
N ARG A 228 -7.79 -0.88 -11.71
CA ARG A 228 -8.08 -2.33 -11.88
C ARG A 228 -7.94 -2.76 -13.34
N ALA A 229 -8.45 -1.97 -14.28
CA ALA A 229 -8.32 -2.24 -15.71
C ALA A 229 -6.84 -2.26 -16.16
N HIS A 230 -5.99 -1.40 -15.58
CA HIS A 230 -4.54 -1.45 -15.84
C HIS A 230 -3.93 -2.77 -15.34
N LEU A 231 -4.20 -3.16 -14.09
CA LEU A 231 -3.65 -4.38 -13.50
C LEU A 231 -4.07 -5.65 -14.24
N LEU A 232 -5.33 -5.74 -14.69
CA LEU A 232 -5.82 -6.89 -15.46
C LEU A 232 -5.06 -7.11 -16.76
N ASN A 233 -4.47 -6.05 -17.34
CA ASN A 233 -3.68 -6.13 -18.56
C ASN A 233 -2.17 -6.25 -18.30
N HIS A 234 -1.70 -6.05 -17.07
CA HIS A 234 -0.29 -6.00 -16.68
C HIS A 234 -0.06 -6.79 -15.39
N ASP A 235 -0.36 -8.09 -15.44
CA ASP A 235 -0.19 -9.01 -14.30
C ASP A 235 1.22 -9.61 -14.23
N VAL A 236 1.47 -10.41 -13.20
CA VAL A 236 2.77 -11.06 -12.99
C VAL A 236 3.14 -12.05 -14.11
N GLN A 237 2.16 -12.67 -14.76
CA GLN A 237 2.40 -13.63 -15.84
C GLN A 237 2.92 -12.90 -17.08
N ARG A 238 2.31 -11.76 -17.41
CA ARG A 238 2.79 -10.88 -18.49
C ARG A 238 4.19 -10.35 -18.21
N TRP A 239 4.45 -9.87 -17.00
CA TRP A 239 5.79 -9.42 -16.60
C TRP A 239 6.85 -10.51 -16.80
N ALA A 240 6.55 -11.75 -16.39
CA ALA A 240 7.46 -12.88 -16.53
C ALA A 240 7.68 -13.24 -18.01
N ALA A 241 6.62 -13.30 -18.80
CA ALA A 241 6.70 -13.56 -20.24
C ALA A 241 7.54 -12.50 -20.96
N GLU A 242 7.28 -11.21 -20.73
CA GLU A 242 8.03 -10.11 -21.34
C GLU A 242 9.53 -10.17 -21.00
N PHE A 243 9.87 -10.51 -19.75
CA PHE A 243 11.27 -10.64 -19.33
C PHE A 243 11.95 -11.83 -20.02
N ILE A 244 11.29 -13.00 -20.03
CA ILE A 244 11.82 -14.23 -20.64
C ILE A 244 11.97 -14.06 -22.16
N ASP A 245 10.99 -13.48 -22.84
CA ASP A 245 11.05 -13.23 -24.29
C ASP A 245 12.24 -12.33 -24.65
N GLN A 246 12.53 -11.31 -23.83
CA GLN A 246 13.69 -10.44 -24.04
C GLN A 246 15.02 -11.13 -23.72
N LEU A 247 15.02 -12.07 -22.78
CA LEU A 247 16.18 -12.87 -22.42
C LEU A 247 16.51 -13.89 -23.51
N THR A 248 15.53 -14.65 -24.02
CA THR A 248 15.75 -15.65 -25.06
C THR A 248 16.07 -15.03 -26.41
N ALA A 249 15.46 -13.88 -26.75
CA ALA A 249 15.81 -13.13 -27.96
C ALA A 249 17.26 -12.58 -27.94
N ALA A 250 17.97 -12.67 -26.82
CA ALA A 250 19.39 -12.33 -26.72
C ALA A 250 20.31 -13.53 -26.96
N ASP A 251 19.82 -14.76 -26.81
CA ASP A 251 20.58 -15.99 -27.06
C ASP A 251 20.55 -16.39 -28.55
N ASP A 252 19.51 -15.98 -29.29
CA ASP A 252 19.34 -16.23 -30.73
C ASP A 252 20.10 -15.22 -31.64
N GLN A 253 20.88 -14.30 -31.07
CA GLN A 253 21.72 -13.30 -31.77
C GLN A 253 23.20 -13.47 -31.45
#